data_AF-A0A7Y3EHU8-F1
#
_entry.id   AF-A0A7Y3EHU8-F1
#
_cell.length_a   1.000
_cell.length_b   1.000
_cell.length_c   1.000
_cell.angle_alpha   90.00
_cell.angle_beta   90.00
_cell.angle_gamma   90.00
#
_symmetry.space_group_name_H-M   'P 1'
#
loop_
_entity.id
_entity.type
_entity.pdbx_description
1 polymer ?
#
loop_
_entity_poly.entity_id
_entity_poly.type
_entity_poly.pdbx_seq_one_letter_code
_entity_poly.pdbx_strand_id
1 'polypeptide(L)' 'VDHFADKIAHDHGTSKKNFSKKALKLLQDYDWTGNIRELRNVVERLIILGQEEVNEEDVKQFASKV' A
#
# COMPACT_ATOMS: atom_id res chain seq x y z
N VAL A 1 6.70 2.80 3.23
CA VAL A 1 5.76 1.70 2.94
C VAL A 1 5.84 0.63 4.02
N ASP A 2 7.01 0.05 4.25
CA ASP A 2 7.20 -1.05 5.21
C ASP A 2 6.67 -0.76 6.62
N HIS A 3 7.05 0.39 7.19
CA HIS A 3 6.53 0.85 8.48
C HIS A 3 5.00 0.91 8.56
N PHE A 4 4.34 1.40 7.50
CA PHE A 4 2.87 1.45 7.46
C PHE A 4 2.28 0.06 7.30
N ALA A 5 2.85 -0.77 6.43
CA ALA A 5 2.40 -2.14 6.23
C ALA A 5 2.43 -2.95 7.54
N ASP A 6 3.53 -2.87 8.29
CA ASP A 6 3.65 -3.56 9.58
C ASP A 6 2.66 -3.03 10.61
N LYS A 7 2.59 -1.71 10.75
CA LYS A 7 1.69 -1.09 11.73
C LYS A 7 0.22 -1.41 11.43
N ILE A 8 -0.19 -1.28 10.17
CA ILE A 8 -1.58 -1.54 9.76
C ILE A 8 -1.91 -3.03 9.90
N ALA A 9 -1.00 -3.91 9.51
CA ALA A 9 -1.20 -5.35 9.68
C ALA A 9 -1.45 -5.70 11.15
N HIS A 10 -0.60 -5.17 12.05
CA HIS A 10 -0.76 -5.34 13.50
C HIS A 10 -2.07 -4.74 14.02
N ASP A 11 -2.39 -3.49 13.67
CA ASP A 11 -3.57 -2.77 14.15
C ASP A 11 -4.89 -3.45 13.72
N HIS A 12 -4.91 -4.10 12.54
CA HIS A 12 -6.07 -4.81 12.01
C HIS A 12 -6.06 -6.32 12.27
N GLY A 13 -5.05 -6.84 12.98
CA GLY A 13 -4.93 -8.29 13.24
C GLY A 13 -4.77 -9.13 11.96
N THR A 14 -4.19 -8.54 10.91
CA THR A 14 -3.92 -9.21 9.63
C THR A 14 -2.44 -9.49 9.48
N SER A 15 -2.08 -10.41 8.58
CA SER A 15 -0.66 -10.66 8.25
C SER A 15 -0.12 -9.54 7.36
N LYS A 16 1.15 -9.16 7.58
CA LYS A 16 1.87 -8.27 6.68
C LYS A 16 1.91 -8.89 5.28
N LYS A 17 1.50 -8.12 4.27
CA LYS A 17 1.60 -8.54 2.87
C LYS A 17 2.96 -8.21 2.30
N ASN A 18 3.39 -9.07 1.37
CA ASN A 18 4.59 -8.82 0.60
C ASN A 18 4.27 -7.87 -0.54
N PHE A 19 5.18 -6.95 -0.83
CA PHE A 19 5.06 -6.05 -1.97
C PHE A 19 6.11 -6.44 -3.00
N SER A 20 5.67 -6.68 -4.23
CA SER A 20 6.60 -6.89 -5.34
C SER A 20 7.49 -5.66 -5.52
N LYS A 21 8.71 -5.86 -6.03
CA LYS A 21 9.67 -4.75 -6.28
C LYS A 21 9.07 -3.66 -7.15
N LYS A 22 8.25 -4.03 -8.12
CA LYS A 22 7.60 -3.10 -9.04
C LYS A 22 6.47 -2.32 -8.37
N ALA A 23 5.67 -2.95 -7.51
CA ALA A 23 4.68 -2.27 -6.68
C ALA A 23 5.32 -1.23 -5.76
N LEU A 24 6.43 -1.59 -5.11
CA LEU A 24 7.19 -0.66 -4.26
C LEU A 24 7.73 0.53 -5.05
N LYS A 25 8.21 0.29 -6.28
CA LYS A 25 8.68 1.35 -7.17
C LYS A 25 7.54 2.28 -7.55
N LEU A 26 6.38 1.76 -7.96
CA LEU A 26 5.21 2.58 -8.27
C LEU A 26 4.79 3.44 -7.08
N LEU A 27 4.70 2.87 -5.87
CA LEU A 27 4.36 3.63 -4.66
C LEU A 27 5.35 4.76 -4.35
N GLN A 28 6.61 4.63 -4.76
CA GLN A 28 7.63 5.69 -4.62
C GLN A 28 7.54 6.73 -5.72
N ASP A 29 7.17 6.32 -6.94
CA ASP A 29 7.08 7.19 -8.12
C ASP A 29 5.78 8.03 -8.13
N TYR A 30 4.76 7.67 -7.35
CA TYR A 30 3.54 8.47 -7.21
C TYR A 30 3.78 9.78 -6.44
N ASP A 31 3.31 10.89 -7.01
CA ASP A 31 3.23 12.17 -6.32
C ASP A 31 2.04 12.18 -5.35
N TRP A 32 2.32 11.90 -4.08
CA TRP A 32 1.36 11.98 -2.98
C TRP A 32 1.05 13.43 -2.60
N THR A 33 0.37 14.15 -3.49
CA THR A 33 0.10 15.60 -3.38
C THR A 33 -0.70 16.00 -2.14
N GLY A 34 -1.49 15.09 -1.56
CA GLY A 34 -2.22 15.22 -0.30
C GLY A 34 -1.43 14.81 0.95
N ASN A 35 -0.10 14.68 0.85
CA ASN A 35 0.87 14.35 1.90
C ASN A 35 0.91 12.87 2.29
N ILE A 36 1.75 12.55 3.28
CA ILE A 36 1.98 11.19 3.81
C ILE A 36 0.71 10.43 4.25
N ARG A 37 -0.41 11.14 4.48
CA ARG A 37 -1.70 10.53 4.80
C ARG A 37 -2.30 9.76 3.62
N GLU A 38 -2.12 10.23 2.39
CA GLU A 38 -2.60 9.52 1.20
C GLU A 38 -1.86 8.20 1.01
N LEU A 39 -0.53 8.23 1.08
CA LEU A 39 0.30 7.03 1.03
C LEU A 39 -0.15 6.01 2.09
N ARG A 40 -0.40 6.47 3.33
CA ARG A 40 -0.91 5.59 4.39
C ARG A 40 -2.26 4.97 4.01
N ASN A 41 -3.21 5.75 3.50
CA ASN A 41 -4.53 5.26 3.12
C ASN A 41 -4.46 4.23 1.98
N VAL A 42 -3.59 4.45 0.99
CA VAL A 42 -3.37 3.48 -0.09
C VAL A 42 -2.75 2.20 0.47
N VAL A 43 -1.71 2.30 1.28
CA VAL A 43 -1.08 1.14 1.93
C VAL A 43 -2.10 0.39 2.79
N GLU A 44 -2.98 1.08 3.50
CA GLU A 44 -4.06 0.46 4.28
C GLU A 44 -5.01 -0.35 3.42
N ARG A 45 -5.48 0.23 2.31
CA ARG A 45 -6.33 -0.49 1.35
C ARG A 45 -5.62 -1.70 0.76
N LEU A 46 -4.33 -1.60 0.45
CA LEU A 46 -3.53 -2.73 -0.05
C LEU A 46 -3.42 -3.85 0.99
N ILE A 47 -3.23 -3.50 2.27
CA ILE A 47 -3.19 -4.48 3.38
C ILE A 47 -4.54 -5.15 3.61
N ILE A 48 -5.64 -4.40 3.59
CA ILE A 48 -6.98 -4.96 3.90
C ILE A 48 -7.58 -5.69 2.70
N LEU A 49 -7.46 -5.13 1.49
CA LEU A 49 -8.21 -5.56 0.30
C LEU A 49 -7.34 -6.22 -0.78
N GLY A 50 -6.01 -6.04 -0.75
CA GLY A 50 -5.11 -6.60 -1.75
C GLY A 50 -4.98 -8.14 -1.68
N GLN A 51 -4.23 -8.71 -2.61
CA GLN A 51 -3.84 -10.12 -2.58
C GLN A 51 -2.72 -10.39 -1.56
N GLU A 52 -2.35 -11.65 -1.33
CA GLU A 52 -1.25 -12.04 -0.43
C GLU A 52 0.09 -11.37 -0.82
N GLU A 53 0.34 -11.27 -2.13
CA GLU A 53 1.40 -10.46 -2.72
C GLU A 53 0.81 -9.28 -3.49
N VAL A 54 1.22 -8.07 -3.11
CA VAL A 54 0.80 -6.82 -3.73
C VAL A 54 1.64 -6.55 -4.98
N ASN A 55 0.98 -6.46 -6.12
CA ASN A 55 1.58 -6.19 -7.42
C ASN A 55 1.28 -4.78 -7.94
N GLU A 56 1.75 -4.48 -9.14
CA GLU A 56 1.61 -3.16 -9.78
C GLU A 56 0.15 -2.79 -10.07
N GLU A 57 -0.68 -3.77 -10.39
CA GLU A 57 -2.10 -3.58 -10.71
C GLU A 57 -2.89 -3.23 -9.45
N ASP A 58 -2.60 -3.91 -8.33
CA ASP A 58 -3.16 -3.55 -7.03
C ASP A 58 -2.84 -2.09 -6.69
N VAL A 59 -1.56 -1.70 -6.81
CA VAL A 59 -1.14 -0.33 -6.52
C VAL A 59 -1.89 0.67 -7.41
N LYS A 60 -1.97 0.43 -8.71
CA LYS A 60 -2.70 1.32 -9.64
C LYS A 60 -4.18 1.43 -9.27
N GLN A 61 -4.82 0.31 -8.94
CA GLN A 61 -6.23 0.25 -8.58
C GLN A 61 -6.56 1.07 -7.34
N PHE A 62 -5.69 1.05 -6.33
CA PHE A 62 -5.93 1.73 -5.06
C PHE A 62 -5.37 3.15 -5.00
N ALA A 63 -4.30 3.46 -5.75
CA ALA A 63 -3.71 4.79 -5.84
C ALA A 63 -4.48 5.73 -6.77
N SER A 64 -5.15 5.24 -7.82
CA SER A 64 -5.92 6.09 -8.74
C SER A 64 -7.24 6.62 -8.16
N LYS A 65 -7.61 6.22 -6.95
CA LYS A 65 -8.89 6.51 -6.28
C LYS A 65 -8.73 7.43 -5.06
N VAL A 66 -7.62 8.16 -4.98
CA VAL A 66 -7.33 9.10 -3.89
C VAL A 66 -7.37 10.51 -4.46
#